data_AF-A0A3M2C3D5-F1
#
_entry.id   AF-A0A3M2C3D5-F1
#
_cell.length_a   1.000
_cell.length_b   1.000
_cell.length_c   1.000
_cell.angle_alpha   90.00
_cell.angle_beta   90.00
_cell.angle_gamma   90.00
#
_symmetry.space_group_name_H-M   'P 1'
#
loop_
_entity.id
_entity.type
_entity.pdbx_description
1 polymer ?
#
loop_
_entity_poly.entity_id
_entity_poly.type
_entity_poly.pdbx_seq_one_letter_code
_entity_poly.pdbx_strand_id
1 'polypeptide(L)'
;MNDARRPSVLLATLVSAALLLSPAPADAAGEAQLDQAQALLEADPPQPERALELVEEGLRRAASGRALLLRSTARFMLGQHEAATADLHRALELDPSLRQGWLNLAAVEMSLERYDAAHEALLRAFELDPEADDNDLNLGAVLLLMGRVDEADQHLARYLSRHAEDAEAYFQVAGNYALEGMIDRTVQILARAFELDERLRLRVRRDRRFNFFHHDGFRRLMNTDFYRLPAGSHHVAAAFSVPYDRRDGVLLDAVTEALRRQHVPFDPTIEATDGWALIWGELRIKLSNQPNGTGMISLTAPADRLTASEFHRRTQAVLRTVQQLLEQRLALRRPR
;
A
#
# COMPACT_ATOMS: atom_id res chain seq x y z
N MET A 1 -76.12 31.59 44.82
CA MET A 1 -76.54 31.77 43.42
C MET A 1 -75.31 32.25 42.66
N ASN A 2 -74.64 31.36 41.91
CA ASN A 2 -73.46 31.59 41.03
C ASN A 2 -72.21 32.29 41.65
N ASP A 3 -71.00 32.16 41.11
CA ASP A 3 -70.31 31.04 40.43
C ASP A 3 -68.77 31.30 40.52
N ALA A 4 -67.96 30.28 40.23
CA ALA A 4 -66.50 30.16 40.21
C ALA A 4 -65.59 31.41 40.02
N ARG A 5 -64.40 31.40 40.67
CA ARG A 5 -63.05 31.17 40.06
C ARG A 5 -61.86 31.55 40.97
N ARG A 6 -60.93 30.58 41.11
CA ARG A 6 -59.50 30.53 41.54
C ARG A 6 -58.75 31.79 42.08
N PRO A 7 -57.84 31.63 43.07
CA PRO A 7 -56.91 32.66 43.51
C PRO A 7 -55.56 32.70 42.74
N SER A 8 -55.02 33.92 42.63
CA SER A 8 -53.74 34.32 41.99
C SER A 8 -53.38 35.72 42.56
N VAL A 9 -52.15 36.15 42.88
CA VAL A 9 -50.78 35.58 42.92
C VAL A 9 -50.03 36.25 44.11
N LEU A 10 -49.05 35.59 44.74
CA LEU A 10 -47.77 36.15 45.29
C LEU A 10 -47.24 35.34 46.51
N LEU A 11 -46.27 34.46 46.25
CA LEU A 11 -45.28 34.03 47.26
C LEU A 11 -43.90 34.20 46.64
N ALA A 12 -42.95 34.74 47.40
CA ALA A 12 -41.58 34.93 46.93
C ALA A 12 -40.72 33.71 47.26
N THR A 13 -40.00 33.19 46.25
CA THR A 13 -38.81 32.35 46.46
C THR A 13 -37.91 32.39 45.23
N LEU A 14 -36.60 32.26 45.46
CA LEU A 14 -35.56 32.28 44.44
C LEU A 14 -35.71 31.08 43.50
N VAL A 15 -35.99 31.34 42.22
CA VAL A 15 -35.65 30.43 41.12
C VAL A 15 -34.46 31.03 40.40
N SER A 16 -33.27 30.55 40.74
CA SER A 16 -32.07 30.80 39.93
C SER A 16 -32.35 30.36 38.50
N ALA A 17 -31.77 31.09 37.53
CA ALA A 17 -31.97 30.82 36.11
C ALA A 17 -31.71 29.34 35.78
N ALA A 18 -32.80 28.61 35.51
CA ALA A 18 -32.74 27.47 34.61
C ALA A 18 -32.46 28.04 33.22
N LEU A 19 -31.18 28.37 33.01
CA LEU A 19 -30.60 28.53 31.68
C LEU A 19 -31.11 27.37 30.84
N LEU A 20 -31.51 27.69 29.62
CA LEU A 20 -31.58 26.72 28.54
C LEU A 20 -30.16 26.16 28.39
N LEU A 21 -29.90 25.06 29.11
CA LEU A 21 -28.83 24.14 28.79
C LEU A 21 -29.19 23.58 27.42
N SER A 22 -28.73 24.30 26.38
CA SER A 22 -28.07 23.61 25.28
C SER A 22 -27.20 22.52 25.92
N PRO A 23 -27.26 21.26 25.47
CA PRO A 23 -26.23 20.32 25.86
C PRO A 23 -24.90 21.02 25.59
N ALA A 24 -23.98 20.97 26.57
CA ALA A 24 -22.62 21.40 26.33
C ALA A 24 -22.12 20.66 25.07
N PRO A 25 -21.37 21.33 24.17
CA PRO A 25 -20.92 20.68 22.94
C PRO A 25 -20.22 19.37 23.31
N ALA A 26 -20.78 18.26 22.85
CA ALA A 26 -20.46 16.93 23.35
C ALA A 26 -18.95 16.70 23.26
N ASP A 27 -18.34 16.48 24.43
CA ASP A 27 -16.91 16.56 24.76
C ASP A 27 -15.94 16.81 23.58
N ALA A 28 -15.87 18.07 23.12
CA ALA A 28 -14.99 18.47 22.02
C ALA A 28 -13.49 18.25 22.33
N ALA A 29 -13.11 18.13 23.61
CA ALA A 29 -11.75 17.80 24.00
C ALA A 29 -11.49 16.28 23.89
N GLY A 30 -12.49 15.45 24.23
CA GLY A 30 -12.48 14.01 23.99
C GLY A 30 -12.37 13.66 22.50
N GLU A 31 -13.20 14.25 21.63
CA GLU A 31 -13.13 14.02 20.18
C GLU A 31 -11.77 14.46 19.59
N ALA A 32 -11.22 15.60 20.02
CA ALA A 32 -9.89 16.04 19.58
C ALA A 32 -8.76 15.06 20.01
N GLN A 33 -8.91 14.37 21.16
CA GLN A 33 -7.98 13.31 21.57
C GLN A 33 -8.13 12.05 20.70
N LEU A 34 -9.34 11.71 20.26
CA LEU A 34 -9.58 10.61 19.32
C LEU A 34 -9.02 10.91 17.93
N ASP A 35 -9.19 12.14 17.41
CA ASP A 35 -8.58 12.58 16.15
C ASP A 35 -7.04 12.49 16.21
N GLN A 36 -6.44 12.91 17.32
CA GLN A 36 -4.99 12.80 17.52
C GLN A 36 -4.53 11.34 17.62
N ALA A 37 -5.28 10.47 18.32
CA ALA A 37 -4.97 9.05 18.41
C ALA A 37 -5.08 8.36 17.04
N GLN A 38 -6.09 8.69 16.25
CA GLN A 38 -6.25 8.21 14.89
C GLN A 38 -5.05 8.61 14.01
N ALA A 39 -4.64 9.88 14.04
CA ALA A 39 -3.47 10.36 13.30
C ALA A 39 -2.14 9.69 13.73
N LEU A 40 -2.03 9.20 14.98
CA LEU A 40 -0.88 8.42 15.45
C LEU A 40 -0.91 6.95 14.98
N LEU A 41 -2.10 6.38 14.75
CA LEU A 41 -2.26 5.04 14.17
C LEU A 41 -2.06 5.04 12.65
N GLU A 42 -2.38 6.14 11.98
CA GLU A 42 -2.21 6.35 10.53
C GLU A 42 -0.81 6.86 10.14
N ALA A 43 0.06 7.16 11.11
CA ALA A 43 1.42 7.64 10.86
C ALA A 43 2.35 6.55 10.31
N ASP A 44 3.44 6.96 9.64
CA ASP A 44 4.53 6.08 9.19
C ASP A 44 5.88 6.49 9.83
N PRO A 45 6.45 5.71 10.77
CA PRO A 45 5.85 4.52 11.39
C PRO A 45 4.71 4.90 12.38
N PRO A 46 3.75 3.98 12.60
CA PRO A 46 2.65 4.21 13.52
C PRO A 46 3.10 4.18 14.98
N GLN A 47 2.35 4.85 15.86
CA GLN A 47 2.65 5.02 17.29
C GLN A 47 1.50 4.48 18.17
N PRO A 48 1.25 3.16 18.18
CA PRO A 48 0.07 2.56 18.83
C PRO A 48 0.07 2.72 20.35
N GLU A 49 1.22 2.73 21.02
CA GLU A 49 1.32 2.97 22.47
C GLU A 49 0.80 4.35 22.84
N ARG A 50 1.21 5.38 22.08
CA ARG A 50 0.81 6.76 22.32
C ARG A 50 -0.64 7.02 21.92
N ALA A 51 -1.13 6.36 20.88
CA ALA A 51 -2.54 6.36 20.53
C ALA A 51 -3.38 5.73 21.65
N LEU A 52 -2.94 4.60 22.23
CA LEU A 52 -3.60 3.92 23.34
C LEU A 52 -3.74 4.83 24.58
N GLU A 53 -2.66 5.53 24.97
CA GLU A 53 -2.70 6.50 26.09
C GLU A 53 -3.79 7.58 25.92
N LEU A 54 -3.88 8.18 24.72
CA LEU A 54 -4.86 9.22 24.41
C LEU A 54 -6.29 8.67 24.41
N VAL A 55 -6.50 7.48 23.84
CA VAL A 55 -7.82 6.84 23.81
C VAL A 55 -8.27 6.43 25.21
N GLU A 56 -7.36 5.97 26.08
CA GLU A 56 -7.69 5.67 27.48
C GLU A 56 -7.98 6.93 28.31
N GLU A 57 -7.46 8.10 27.95
CA GLU A 57 -7.95 9.36 28.51
C GLU A 57 -9.35 9.72 27.99
N GLY A 58 -9.60 9.65 26.69
CA GLY A 58 -10.92 9.92 26.10
C GLY A 58 -12.02 9.03 26.68
N LEU A 59 -11.76 7.72 26.79
CA LEU A 59 -12.69 6.73 27.36
C LEU A 59 -13.02 6.97 28.84
N ARG A 60 -12.17 7.67 29.61
CA ARG A 60 -12.48 8.08 30.99
C ARG A 60 -13.50 9.21 31.05
N ARG A 61 -13.70 9.96 29.96
CA ARG A 61 -14.66 11.06 29.84
C ARG A 61 -15.98 10.59 29.25
N ALA A 62 -15.91 9.89 28.12
CA ALA A 62 -17.06 9.30 27.46
C ALA A 62 -16.68 8.00 26.74
N ALA A 63 -17.43 6.92 27.00
CA ALA A 63 -17.32 5.70 26.21
C ALA A 63 -18.11 5.86 24.91
N SER A 64 -17.44 5.80 23.77
CA SER A 64 -18.04 5.81 22.43
C SER A 64 -17.56 4.62 21.60
N GLY A 65 -18.36 4.20 20.61
CA GLY A 65 -17.97 3.16 19.67
C GLY A 65 -16.69 3.52 18.90
N ARG A 66 -16.53 4.79 18.52
CA ARG A 66 -15.31 5.34 17.89
C ARG A 66 -14.07 5.16 18.79
N ALA A 67 -14.18 5.52 20.07
CA ALA A 67 -13.06 5.41 21.00
C ALA A 67 -12.64 3.95 21.23
N LEU A 68 -13.62 3.04 21.39
CA LEU A 68 -13.34 1.61 21.51
C LEU A 68 -12.73 1.02 20.24
N LEU A 69 -13.19 1.45 19.06
CA LEU A 69 -12.60 1.07 17.77
C LEU A 69 -11.13 1.50 17.67
N LEU A 70 -10.81 2.77 17.98
CA LEU A 70 -9.42 3.23 17.99
C LEU A 70 -8.56 2.49 19.02
N ARG A 71 -9.11 2.16 20.20
CA ARG A 71 -8.41 1.33 21.20
C ARG A 71 -8.12 -0.07 20.68
N SER A 72 -9.08 -0.68 19.99
CA SER A 72 -8.92 -2.01 19.40
C SER A 72 -7.83 -2.03 18.32
N THR A 73 -7.75 -1.00 17.47
CA THR A 73 -6.69 -0.86 16.46
C THR A 73 -5.33 -0.76 17.13
N ALA A 74 -5.17 0.10 18.15
CA ALA A 74 -3.93 0.22 18.91
C ALA A 74 -3.53 -1.11 19.57
N ARG A 75 -4.48 -1.81 20.20
CA ARG A 75 -4.27 -3.11 20.86
C ARG A 75 -3.89 -4.21 19.86
N PHE A 76 -4.53 -4.24 18.69
CA PHE A 76 -4.20 -5.17 17.61
C PHE A 76 -2.76 -4.97 17.14
N MET A 77 -2.33 -3.73 16.90
CA MET A 77 -0.95 -3.41 16.52
C MET A 77 0.08 -3.77 17.60
N LEU A 78 -0.33 -3.82 18.87
CA LEU A 78 0.47 -4.25 20.01
C LEU A 78 0.39 -5.78 20.27
N GLY A 79 -0.26 -6.55 19.39
CA GLY A 79 -0.44 -8.01 19.52
C GLY A 79 -1.44 -8.44 20.61
N GLN A 80 -2.22 -7.52 21.16
CA GLN A 80 -3.19 -7.76 22.23
C GLN A 80 -4.56 -8.16 21.64
N HIS A 81 -4.58 -9.22 20.83
CA HIS A 81 -5.71 -9.58 19.96
C HIS A 81 -7.02 -9.79 20.75
N GLU A 82 -7.01 -10.54 21.85
CA GLU A 82 -8.22 -10.80 22.66
C GLU A 82 -8.78 -9.51 23.29
N ALA A 83 -7.91 -8.58 23.68
CA ALA A 83 -8.32 -7.29 24.22
C ALA A 83 -8.88 -6.35 23.14
N ALA A 84 -8.38 -6.47 21.90
CA ALA A 84 -8.96 -5.80 20.74
C ALA A 84 -10.34 -6.39 20.37
N THR A 85 -10.51 -7.72 20.36
CA THR A 85 -11.80 -8.41 20.16
C THR A 85 -12.84 -7.94 21.17
N ALA A 86 -12.50 -7.86 22.46
CA ALA A 86 -13.40 -7.39 23.51
C ALA A 86 -13.84 -5.93 23.32
N ASP A 87 -12.92 -5.06 22.89
CA ASP A 87 -13.24 -3.67 22.56
C ASP A 87 -14.15 -3.56 21.34
N LEU A 88 -13.95 -4.40 20.32
CA LEU A 88 -14.74 -4.41 19.09
C LEU A 88 -16.16 -4.90 19.32
N HIS A 89 -16.36 -5.99 20.07
CA HIS A 89 -17.69 -6.38 20.51
C HIS A 89 -18.37 -5.26 21.29
N ARG A 90 -17.67 -4.59 22.21
CA ARG A 90 -18.25 -3.49 22.97
C ARG A 90 -18.54 -2.24 22.12
N ALA A 91 -17.75 -1.98 21.08
CA ALA A 91 -18.03 -0.92 20.10
C ALA A 91 -19.30 -1.23 19.30
N LEU A 92 -19.44 -2.47 18.84
CA LEU A 92 -20.58 -2.95 18.06
C LEU A 92 -21.86 -3.13 18.90
N GLU A 93 -21.76 -3.32 20.22
CA GLU A 93 -22.89 -3.23 21.16
C GLU A 93 -23.40 -1.78 21.30
N LEU A 94 -22.53 -0.78 21.20
CA LEU A 94 -22.91 0.64 21.27
C LEU A 94 -23.46 1.15 19.94
N ASP A 95 -22.87 0.72 18.82
CA ASP A 95 -23.31 1.04 17.47
C ASP A 95 -23.05 -0.13 16.49
N PRO A 96 -24.06 -0.96 16.23
CA PRO A 96 -23.97 -2.07 15.28
C PRO A 96 -23.75 -1.64 13.82
N SER A 97 -23.94 -0.35 13.49
CA SER A 97 -23.78 0.19 12.14
C SER A 97 -22.34 0.61 11.80
N LEU A 98 -21.41 0.50 12.75
CA LEU A 98 -19.98 0.72 12.52
C LEU A 98 -19.37 -0.36 11.62
N ARG A 99 -19.47 -0.18 10.30
CA ARG A 99 -18.83 -1.05 9.28
C ARG A 99 -17.35 -1.30 9.58
N GLN A 100 -16.61 -0.25 9.96
CA GLN A 100 -15.19 -0.38 10.31
C GLN A 100 -14.97 -1.24 11.56
N GLY A 101 -15.92 -1.30 12.49
CA GLY A 101 -15.85 -2.20 13.65
C GLY A 101 -15.97 -3.66 13.22
N TRP A 102 -16.83 -3.97 12.26
CA TRP A 102 -16.94 -5.31 11.68
C TRP A 102 -15.70 -5.71 10.87
N LEU A 103 -15.13 -4.80 10.07
CA LEU A 103 -13.86 -5.03 9.37
C LEU A 103 -12.68 -5.27 10.32
N ASN A 104 -12.55 -4.45 11.36
CA ASN A 104 -11.51 -4.61 12.37
C ASN A 104 -11.68 -5.94 13.11
N LEU A 105 -12.91 -6.32 13.46
CA LEU A 105 -13.20 -7.61 14.09
C LEU A 105 -12.76 -8.77 13.19
N ALA A 106 -13.06 -8.73 11.90
CA ALA A 106 -12.59 -9.74 10.96
C ALA A 106 -11.05 -9.85 10.93
N ALA A 107 -10.33 -8.73 10.88
CA ALA A 107 -8.87 -8.72 10.89
C ALA A 107 -8.26 -9.29 12.19
N VAL A 108 -8.89 -9.03 13.34
CA VAL A 108 -8.45 -9.60 14.64
C VAL A 108 -8.75 -11.10 14.69
N GLU A 109 -9.95 -11.55 14.28
CA GLU A 109 -10.30 -12.97 14.27
C GLU A 109 -9.48 -13.78 13.26
N MET A 110 -9.09 -13.20 12.11
CA MET A 110 -8.10 -13.80 11.20
C MET A 110 -6.74 -14.01 11.89
N SER A 111 -6.28 -13.02 12.66
CA SER A 111 -5.01 -13.10 13.41
C SER A 111 -5.09 -14.01 14.66
N LEU A 112 -6.29 -14.49 15.00
CA LEU A 112 -6.56 -15.51 16.01
C LEU A 112 -6.90 -16.88 15.39
N GLU A 113 -6.72 -17.04 14.07
CA GLU A 113 -7.03 -18.24 13.29
C GLU A 113 -8.51 -18.69 13.34
N ARG A 114 -9.43 -17.77 13.69
CA ARG A 114 -10.88 -18.02 13.82
C ARG A 114 -11.62 -17.60 12.55
N TYR A 115 -11.29 -18.24 11.44
CA TYR A 115 -11.70 -17.81 10.11
C TYR A 115 -13.22 -17.77 9.90
N ASP A 116 -13.99 -18.67 10.52
CA ASP A 116 -15.47 -18.61 10.48
C ASP A 116 -16.01 -17.31 11.10
N ALA A 117 -15.49 -16.89 12.26
CA ALA A 117 -15.90 -15.65 12.92
C ALA A 117 -15.49 -14.41 12.11
N ALA A 118 -14.32 -14.45 11.47
CA ALA A 118 -13.89 -13.41 10.55
C ALA A 118 -14.78 -13.31 9.31
N HIS A 119 -15.16 -14.44 8.71
CA HIS A 119 -16.07 -14.50 7.56
C HIS A 119 -17.45 -13.91 7.92
N GLU A 120 -18.04 -14.31 9.04
CA GLU A 120 -19.30 -13.73 9.52
C GLU A 120 -19.18 -12.21 9.75
N ALA A 121 -18.09 -11.74 10.37
CA ALA A 121 -17.86 -10.31 10.56
C ALA A 121 -17.74 -9.55 9.23
N LEU A 122 -17.11 -10.11 8.20
CA LEU A 122 -17.08 -9.52 6.86
C LEU A 122 -18.44 -9.51 6.18
N LEU A 123 -19.28 -10.54 6.36
CA LEU A 123 -20.67 -10.51 5.88
C LEU A 123 -21.48 -9.39 6.55
N ARG A 124 -21.30 -9.15 7.85
CA ARG A 124 -21.91 -8.00 8.54
C ARG A 124 -21.40 -6.66 8.00
N ALA A 125 -20.11 -6.54 7.66
CA ALA A 125 -19.56 -5.34 7.03
C ALA A 125 -20.10 -5.12 5.60
N PHE A 126 -20.30 -6.20 4.85
CA PHE A 126 -20.90 -6.19 3.50
C PHE A 126 -22.36 -5.75 3.53
N GLU A 127 -23.16 -6.24 4.48
CA GLU A 127 -24.57 -5.84 4.62
C GLU A 127 -24.75 -4.33 4.89
N LEU A 128 -23.78 -3.69 5.56
CA LEU A 128 -23.82 -2.27 5.89
C LEU A 128 -23.43 -1.36 4.72
N ASP A 129 -22.54 -1.83 3.84
CA ASP A 129 -22.19 -1.15 2.58
C ASP A 129 -21.85 -2.19 1.50
N PRO A 130 -22.85 -2.63 0.70
CA PRO A 130 -22.65 -3.64 -0.34
C PRO A 130 -21.75 -3.18 -1.49
N GLU A 131 -21.68 -1.87 -1.73
CA GLU A 131 -20.91 -1.27 -2.84
C GLU A 131 -19.46 -0.94 -2.44
N ALA A 132 -19.11 -1.11 -1.16
CA ALA A 132 -17.76 -0.86 -0.67
C ALA A 132 -16.70 -1.68 -1.41
N ASP A 133 -15.62 -1.01 -1.78
CA ASP A 133 -14.68 -1.57 -2.76
C ASP A 133 -13.88 -2.77 -2.23
N ASP A 134 -13.48 -2.68 -0.97
CA ASP A 134 -12.68 -3.63 -0.22
C ASP A 134 -13.41 -4.93 0.16
N ASN A 135 -14.74 -4.97 0.03
CA ASN A 135 -15.59 -6.14 0.35
C ASN A 135 -15.06 -7.44 -0.29
N ASP A 136 -14.77 -7.41 -1.59
CA ASP A 136 -14.32 -8.59 -2.34
C ASP A 136 -12.89 -9.01 -2.02
N LEU A 137 -12.02 -8.03 -1.75
CA LEU A 137 -10.63 -8.30 -1.37
C LEU A 137 -10.58 -8.99 0.00
N ASN A 138 -11.34 -8.48 0.97
CA ASN A 138 -11.40 -9.01 2.33
C ASN A 138 -12.06 -10.39 2.37
N LEU A 139 -13.20 -10.58 1.68
CA LEU A 139 -13.86 -11.88 1.58
C LEU A 139 -12.96 -12.91 0.87
N GLY A 140 -12.30 -12.51 -0.22
CA GLY A 140 -11.32 -13.36 -0.88
C GLY A 140 -10.16 -13.78 0.04
N ALA A 141 -9.65 -12.87 0.86
CA ALA A 141 -8.58 -13.16 1.82
C ALA A 141 -9.01 -14.17 2.91
N VAL A 142 -10.19 -14.02 3.52
CA VAL A 142 -10.66 -14.99 4.54
C VAL A 142 -11.00 -16.34 3.91
N LEU A 143 -11.60 -16.36 2.71
CA LEU A 143 -11.92 -17.61 2.01
C LEU A 143 -10.67 -18.43 1.66
N LEU A 144 -9.55 -17.76 1.36
CA LEU A 144 -8.25 -18.41 1.18
C LEU A 144 -7.78 -19.11 2.47
N LEU A 145 -7.82 -18.42 3.62
CA LEU A 145 -7.48 -18.99 4.94
C LEU A 145 -8.39 -20.16 5.34
N MET A 146 -9.66 -20.14 4.92
CA MET A 146 -10.61 -21.25 5.09
C MET A 146 -10.36 -22.43 4.12
N GLY A 147 -9.41 -22.31 3.18
CA GLY A 147 -9.20 -23.29 2.11
C GLY A 147 -10.31 -23.34 1.05
N ARG A 148 -11.24 -22.36 1.04
CA ARG A 148 -12.38 -22.24 0.11
C ARG A 148 -11.95 -21.54 -1.18
N VAL A 149 -10.94 -22.12 -1.84
CA VAL A 149 -10.17 -21.45 -2.89
C VAL A 149 -11.01 -21.06 -4.11
N ASP A 150 -11.93 -21.92 -4.55
CA ASP A 150 -12.77 -21.64 -5.74
C ASP A 150 -13.76 -20.48 -5.51
N GLU A 151 -14.12 -20.20 -4.26
CA GLU A 151 -14.96 -19.06 -3.88
C GLU A 151 -14.11 -17.80 -3.73
N ALA A 152 -12.89 -17.92 -3.18
CA ALA A 152 -11.93 -16.83 -3.13
C ALA A 152 -11.55 -16.33 -4.53
N ASP A 153 -11.27 -17.24 -5.47
CA ASP A 153 -10.95 -16.91 -6.87
C ASP A 153 -12.06 -16.04 -7.51
N GLN A 154 -13.33 -16.31 -7.21
CA GLN A 154 -14.48 -15.53 -7.72
C GLN A 154 -14.53 -14.11 -7.14
N HIS A 155 -14.35 -13.96 -5.83
CA HIS A 155 -14.31 -12.65 -5.17
C HIS A 155 -13.11 -11.83 -5.64
N LEU A 156 -11.90 -12.42 -5.64
CA LEU A 156 -10.67 -11.73 -6.05
C LEU A 156 -10.69 -11.37 -7.55
N ALA A 157 -11.33 -12.18 -8.40
CA ALA A 157 -11.57 -11.82 -9.80
C ALA A 157 -12.55 -10.64 -9.96
N ARG A 158 -13.60 -10.54 -9.13
CA ARG A 158 -14.53 -9.39 -9.13
C ARG A 158 -13.90 -8.11 -8.58
N TYR A 159 -13.00 -8.21 -7.61
CA TYR A 159 -12.16 -7.09 -7.19
C TYR A 159 -11.26 -6.62 -8.35
N LEU A 160 -10.46 -7.53 -8.92
CA LEU A 160 -9.53 -7.17 -10.02
C LEU A 160 -10.22 -6.71 -11.30
N SER A 161 -11.47 -7.07 -11.56
CA SER A 161 -12.21 -6.56 -12.73
C SER A 161 -12.58 -5.08 -12.61
N ARG A 162 -12.75 -4.57 -11.38
CA ARG A 162 -12.94 -3.14 -11.07
C ARG A 162 -11.62 -2.38 -11.08
N HIS A 163 -10.52 -3.07 -10.79
CA HIS A 163 -9.15 -2.55 -10.69
C HIS A 163 -8.22 -3.00 -11.81
N ALA A 164 -8.74 -3.18 -13.03
CA ALA A 164 -8.05 -3.85 -14.12
C ALA A 164 -6.71 -3.19 -14.56
N GLU A 165 -6.53 -1.90 -14.26
CA GLU A 165 -5.32 -1.11 -14.57
C GLU A 165 -4.56 -0.64 -13.31
N ASP A 166 -4.98 -1.05 -12.09
CA ASP A 166 -4.24 -0.75 -10.85
C ASP A 166 -3.24 -1.87 -10.53
N ALA A 167 -1.95 -1.58 -10.72
CA ALA A 167 -0.86 -2.50 -10.43
C ALA A 167 -0.81 -2.91 -8.94
N GLU A 168 -1.25 -2.04 -8.02
CA GLU A 168 -1.23 -2.31 -6.58
C GLU A 168 -2.33 -3.31 -6.19
N ALA A 169 -3.53 -3.21 -6.74
CA ALA A 169 -4.59 -4.21 -6.57
C ALA A 169 -4.12 -5.63 -6.94
N TYR A 170 -3.42 -5.79 -8.09
CA TYR A 170 -2.80 -7.08 -8.44
C TYR A 170 -1.70 -7.48 -7.45
N PHE A 171 -0.87 -6.55 -6.95
CA PHE A 171 0.16 -6.85 -5.95
C PHE A 171 -0.44 -7.33 -4.61
N GLN A 172 -1.54 -6.74 -4.17
CA GLN A 172 -2.26 -7.13 -2.95
C GLN A 172 -2.86 -8.54 -3.10
N VAL A 173 -3.60 -8.79 -4.18
CA VAL A 173 -4.19 -10.12 -4.46
C VAL A 173 -3.12 -11.20 -4.60
N ALA A 174 -2.00 -10.91 -5.27
CA ALA A 174 -0.86 -11.81 -5.34
C ALA A 174 -0.26 -12.10 -3.96
N GLY A 175 -0.25 -11.10 -3.07
CA GLY A 175 0.18 -11.25 -1.68
C GLY A 175 -0.70 -12.22 -0.89
N ASN A 176 -2.01 -12.22 -1.11
CA ASN A 176 -2.94 -13.15 -0.46
C ASN A 176 -2.67 -14.59 -0.93
N TYR A 177 -2.55 -14.83 -2.24
CA TYR A 177 -2.16 -16.15 -2.76
C TYR A 177 -0.76 -16.59 -2.31
N ALA A 178 0.16 -15.65 -2.09
CA ALA A 178 1.51 -15.95 -1.62
C ALA A 178 1.54 -16.41 -0.15
N LEU A 179 0.71 -15.82 0.71
CA LEU A 179 0.59 -16.24 2.11
C LEU A 179 0.13 -17.70 2.22
N GLU A 180 -0.84 -18.11 1.40
CA GLU A 180 -1.31 -19.50 1.32
C GLU A 180 -0.42 -20.43 0.47
N GLY A 181 0.76 -19.97 0.06
CA GLY A 181 1.70 -20.77 -0.74
C GLY A 181 1.18 -21.17 -2.13
N MET A 182 0.17 -20.49 -2.67
CA MET A 182 -0.40 -20.75 -3.99
C MET A 182 0.46 -20.12 -5.09
N ILE A 183 1.66 -20.68 -5.28
CA ILE A 183 2.72 -20.07 -6.11
C ILE A 183 2.27 -19.83 -7.56
N ASP A 184 1.52 -20.75 -8.18
CA ASP A 184 1.07 -20.58 -9.57
C ASP A 184 0.08 -19.43 -9.75
N ARG A 185 -0.90 -19.30 -8.84
CA ARG A 185 -1.80 -18.13 -8.80
C ARG A 185 -1.02 -16.84 -8.55
N THR A 186 -0.11 -16.86 -7.58
CA THR A 186 0.80 -15.72 -7.29
C THR A 186 1.56 -15.28 -8.54
N VAL A 187 2.12 -16.24 -9.31
CA VAL A 187 2.87 -15.97 -10.54
C VAL A 187 1.98 -15.36 -11.62
N GLN A 188 0.76 -15.87 -11.80
CA GLN A 188 -0.20 -15.36 -12.79
C GLN A 188 -0.62 -13.91 -12.47
N ILE A 189 -0.95 -13.62 -11.21
CA ILE A 189 -1.39 -12.29 -10.79
C ILE A 189 -0.23 -11.27 -10.80
N LEU A 190 0.97 -11.65 -10.34
CA LEU A 190 2.15 -10.78 -10.42
C LEU A 190 2.58 -10.48 -11.86
N ALA A 191 2.32 -11.36 -12.83
CA ALA A 191 2.62 -11.09 -14.25
C ALA A 191 1.87 -9.84 -14.74
N ARG A 192 0.58 -9.70 -14.36
CA ARG A 192 -0.22 -8.51 -14.68
C ARG A 192 0.21 -7.28 -13.85
N ALA A 193 0.55 -7.47 -12.57
CA ALA A 193 1.13 -6.39 -11.76
C ALA A 193 2.41 -5.80 -12.40
N PHE A 194 3.30 -6.65 -12.91
CA PHE A 194 4.56 -6.23 -13.56
C PHE A 194 4.38 -5.71 -14.99
N GLU A 195 3.28 -6.05 -15.66
CA GLU A 195 2.88 -5.46 -16.94
C GLU A 195 2.54 -3.97 -16.77
N LEU A 196 1.83 -3.64 -15.67
CA LEU A 196 1.33 -2.31 -15.31
C LEU A 196 2.38 -1.44 -14.59
N ASP A 197 3.13 -2.01 -13.64
CA ASP A 197 4.23 -1.31 -12.97
C ASP A 197 5.39 -2.25 -12.60
N GLU A 198 6.46 -2.20 -13.39
CA GLU A 198 7.67 -3.00 -13.15
C GLU A 198 8.36 -2.70 -11.82
N ARG A 199 8.12 -1.53 -11.20
CA ARG A 199 8.67 -1.17 -9.88
C ARG A 199 8.26 -2.17 -8.80
N LEU A 200 7.08 -2.78 -8.93
CA LEU A 200 6.56 -3.80 -8.02
C LEU A 200 7.47 -5.03 -7.95
N ARG A 201 8.25 -5.32 -8.99
CA ARG A 201 9.25 -6.40 -8.98
C ARG A 201 10.34 -6.18 -7.93
N LEU A 202 10.72 -4.93 -7.67
CA LEU A 202 11.66 -4.58 -6.60
C LEU A 202 11.06 -4.87 -5.22
N ARG A 203 9.77 -4.53 -5.04
CA ARG A 203 9.02 -4.83 -3.82
C ARG A 203 8.90 -6.33 -3.61
N VAL A 204 8.55 -7.10 -4.64
CA VAL A 204 8.51 -8.58 -4.60
C VAL A 204 9.86 -9.19 -4.17
N ARG A 205 11.01 -8.63 -4.59
CA ARG A 205 12.33 -9.13 -4.13
C ARG A 205 12.61 -8.88 -2.64
N ARG A 206 11.95 -7.90 -2.01
CA ARG A 206 12.20 -7.46 -0.62
C ARG A 206 11.13 -7.94 0.35
N ASP A 207 9.91 -8.15 -0.15
CA ASP A 207 8.76 -8.65 0.60
C ASP A 207 8.88 -10.16 0.83
N ARG A 208 8.89 -10.55 2.11
CA ARG A 208 9.11 -11.93 2.56
C ARG A 208 8.03 -12.91 2.11
N ARG A 209 6.83 -12.42 1.76
CA ARG A 209 5.73 -13.25 1.25
C ARG A 209 6.10 -13.98 -0.04
N PHE A 210 6.96 -13.39 -0.87
CA PHE A 210 7.28 -13.89 -2.21
C PHE A 210 8.61 -14.65 -2.30
N ASN A 211 8.96 -15.44 -1.27
CA ASN A 211 10.22 -16.19 -1.24
C ASN A 211 10.19 -17.48 -2.09
N PHE A 212 9.76 -17.40 -3.34
CA PHE A 212 9.53 -18.54 -4.23
C PHE A 212 10.62 -18.73 -5.30
N PHE A 213 11.83 -18.20 -5.11
CA PHE A 213 12.91 -18.25 -6.13
C PHE A 213 13.36 -19.68 -6.51
N HIS A 214 13.04 -20.67 -5.69
CA HIS A 214 13.21 -22.09 -6.02
C HIS A 214 12.22 -22.56 -7.10
N HIS A 215 11.02 -21.98 -7.18
CA HIS A 215 10.01 -22.36 -8.16
C HIS A 215 10.33 -21.83 -9.57
N ASP A 216 10.28 -22.71 -10.57
CA ASP A 216 10.62 -22.39 -11.96
C ASP A 216 9.73 -21.28 -12.56
N GLY A 217 8.41 -21.33 -12.30
CA GLY A 217 7.47 -20.31 -12.79
C GLY A 217 7.79 -18.92 -12.25
N PHE A 218 8.07 -18.84 -10.95
CA PHE A 218 8.41 -17.59 -10.27
C PHE A 218 9.79 -17.06 -10.68
N ARG A 219 10.78 -17.94 -10.83
CA ARG A 219 12.11 -17.56 -11.33
C ARG A 219 12.07 -17.03 -12.76
N ARG A 220 11.24 -17.62 -13.64
CA ARG A 220 10.98 -17.08 -14.99
C ARG A 220 10.31 -15.71 -14.90
N LEU A 221 9.23 -15.59 -14.13
CA LEU A 221 8.51 -14.33 -13.92
C LEU A 221 9.45 -13.16 -13.55
N MET A 222 10.31 -13.38 -12.55
CA MET A 222 11.23 -12.35 -12.03
C MET A 222 12.32 -11.93 -13.03
N ASN A 223 12.65 -12.78 -14.00
CA ASN A 223 13.74 -12.58 -14.97
C ASN A 223 13.26 -12.21 -16.38
N THR A 224 11.96 -12.30 -16.68
CA THR A 224 11.38 -11.95 -17.99
C THR A 224 10.88 -10.50 -17.99
N ASP A 225 11.09 -9.78 -19.10
CA ASP A 225 10.53 -8.43 -19.30
C ASP A 225 9.07 -8.55 -19.76
N PHE A 226 8.13 -8.12 -18.91
CA PHE A 226 6.68 -8.07 -19.21
C PHE A 226 6.15 -6.64 -19.32
N TYR A 227 6.98 -5.64 -19.00
CA TYR A 227 6.49 -4.29 -18.81
C TYR A 227 6.12 -3.64 -20.14
N ARG A 228 4.88 -3.16 -20.24
CA ARG A 228 4.40 -2.43 -21.41
C ARG A 228 4.55 -0.94 -21.13
N LEU A 229 5.57 -0.34 -21.72
CA LEU A 229 5.79 1.10 -21.62
C LEU A 229 4.55 1.86 -22.13
N PRO A 230 3.90 2.72 -21.30
CA PRO A 230 2.68 3.41 -21.69
C PRO A 230 2.85 4.29 -22.93
N ALA A 231 1.78 4.43 -23.71
CA ALA A 231 1.76 5.32 -24.86
C ALA A 231 2.05 6.78 -24.43
N GLY A 232 2.84 7.51 -25.22
CA GLY A 232 3.26 8.88 -24.88
C GLY A 232 4.39 8.99 -23.86
N SER A 233 4.92 7.87 -23.33
CA SER A 233 6.10 7.86 -22.46
C SER A 233 7.29 8.60 -23.07
N HIS A 234 8.06 9.26 -22.22
CA HIS A 234 9.31 9.89 -22.62
C HIS A 234 10.37 8.82 -22.94
N HIS A 235 11.16 9.05 -23.99
CA HIS A 235 12.22 8.14 -24.44
C HIS A 235 13.43 8.94 -24.94
N VAL A 236 14.63 8.48 -24.58
CA VAL A 236 15.89 8.91 -25.18
C VAL A 236 16.81 7.70 -25.30
N ALA A 237 17.55 7.61 -26.41
CA ALA A 237 18.52 6.55 -26.64
C ALA A 237 19.86 7.14 -27.09
N ALA A 238 20.96 6.56 -26.62
CA ALA A 238 22.32 6.99 -26.94
C ALA A 238 23.23 5.79 -27.20
N ALA A 239 23.96 5.85 -28.31
CA ALA A 239 24.94 4.84 -28.70
C ALA A 239 26.33 5.17 -28.14
N PHE A 240 27.07 4.15 -27.73
CA PHE A 240 28.42 4.23 -27.18
C PHE A 240 29.34 3.26 -27.91
N SER A 241 30.60 3.65 -28.10
CA SER A 241 31.61 2.82 -28.78
C SER A 241 31.98 1.54 -28.03
N VAL A 242 31.63 1.46 -26.74
CA VAL A 242 31.81 0.27 -25.90
C VAL A 242 30.52 -0.57 -25.96
N PRO A 243 30.57 -1.86 -26.34
CA PRO A 243 29.42 -2.74 -26.31
C PRO A 243 28.93 -2.99 -24.88
N TYR A 244 27.67 -3.39 -24.77
CA TYR A 244 27.17 -4.08 -23.58
C TYR A 244 27.57 -5.57 -23.64
N ASP A 245 28.51 -5.98 -22.80
CA ASP A 245 28.82 -7.39 -22.52
C ASP A 245 28.55 -7.69 -21.03
N ARG A 246 27.92 -8.85 -20.78
CA ARG A 246 27.60 -9.38 -19.45
C ARG A 246 28.87 -9.76 -18.66
N ARG A 247 29.95 -10.09 -19.35
CA ARG A 247 31.20 -10.63 -18.77
C ARG A 247 32.20 -9.56 -18.39
N ASP A 248 32.36 -8.53 -19.24
CA ASP A 248 33.32 -7.44 -18.97
C ASP A 248 32.70 -6.30 -18.16
N GLY A 249 31.36 -6.22 -18.16
CA GLY A 249 30.57 -5.27 -17.39
C GLY A 249 30.78 -3.80 -17.75
N VAL A 250 31.57 -3.45 -18.78
CA VAL A 250 32.17 -2.09 -18.86
C VAL A 250 31.12 -0.99 -19.00
N LEU A 251 30.12 -1.18 -19.86
CA LEU A 251 29.03 -0.22 -20.04
C LEU A 251 28.09 -0.20 -18.81
N LEU A 252 27.83 -1.38 -18.24
CA LEU A 252 26.98 -1.53 -17.05
C LEU A 252 27.62 -0.87 -15.81
N ASP A 253 28.93 -1.03 -15.60
CA ASP A 253 29.72 -0.34 -14.57
C ASP A 253 29.56 1.17 -14.70
N ALA A 254 29.75 1.71 -15.90
CA ALA A 254 29.69 3.14 -16.18
C ALA A 254 28.28 3.71 -15.92
N VAL A 255 27.23 2.99 -16.33
CA VAL A 255 25.82 3.32 -16.03
C VAL A 255 25.57 3.31 -14.52
N THR A 256 25.92 2.22 -13.86
CA THR A 256 25.71 2.01 -12.43
C THR A 256 26.44 3.09 -11.60
N GLU A 257 27.66 3.42 -11.96
CA GLU A 257 28.46 4.48 -11.33
C GLU A 257 27.92 5.88 -11.63
N ALA A 258 27.46 6.15 -12.85
CA ALA A 258 26.80 7.40 -13.20
C ALA A 258 25.53 7.64 -12.37
N LEU A 259 24.77 6.59 -12.06
CA LEU A 259 23.60 6.63 -11.18
C LEU A 259 24.00 6.87 -9.71
N ARG A 260 25.04 6.18 -9.19
CA ARG A 260 25.54 6.42 -7.82
C ARG A 260 25.91 7.88 -7.58
N ARG A 261 26.56 8.51 -8.57
CA ARG A 261 26.95 9.94 -8.52
C ARG A 261 25.77 10.91 -8.48
N GLN A 262 24.57 10.49 -8.88
CA GLN A 262 23.35 11.30 -8.68
C GLN A 262 22.84 11.25 -7.24
N HIS A 263 23.41 10.44 -6.34
CA HIS A 263 23.02 10.29 -4.94
C HIS A 263 21.55 9.85 -4.72
N VAL A 264 20.94 9.22 -5.72
CA VAL A 264 19.56 8.69 -5.65
C VAL A 264 19.62 7.16 -5.66
N PRO A 265 18.97 6.45 -4.71
CA PRO A 265 18.93 5.00 -4.68
C PRO A 265 18.40 4.38 -5.98
N PHE A 266 18.99 3.25 -6.38
CA PHE A 266 18.53 2.41 -7.49
C PHE A 266 18.69 0.93 -7.13
N ASP A 267 18.02 0.05 -7.85
CA ASP A 267 18.09 -1.40 -7.62
C ASP A 267 18.38 -2.14 -8.96
N PRO A 268 19.56 -2.75 -9.14
CA PRO A 268 19.97 -3.42 -10.38
C PRO A 268 19.41 -4.85 -10.48
N THR A 269 18.34 -5.06 -11.26
CA THR A 269 17.48 -6.25 -11.02
C THR A 269 17.05 -7.11 -12.20
N ILE A 270 17.31 -6.77 -13.47
CA ILE A 270 16.82 -7.57 -14.60
C ILE A 270 17.90 -7.76 -15.67
N GLU A 271 18.13 -9.00 -16.08
CA GLU A 271 18.86 -9.34 -17.30
C GLU A 271 17.96 -10.19 -18.21
N ALA A 272 17.30 -9.56 -19.16
CA ALA A 272 16.38 -10.21 -20.09
C ALA A 272 17.15 -10.80 -21.30
N THR A 273 16.43 -11.49 -22.20
CA THR A 273 16.98 -11.94 -23.49
C THR A 273 17.51 -10.78 -24.32
N ASP A 274 16.80 -9.65 -24.28
CA ASP A 274 17.02 -8.49 -25.16
C ASP A 274 17.95 -7.43 -24.53
N GLY A 275 18.71 -7.82 -23.50
CA GLY A 275 19.61 -6.95 -22.75
C GLY A 275 19.21 -6.78 -21.28
N TRP A 276 19.96 -5.94 -20.58
CA TRP A 276 19.79 -5.71 -19.14
C TRP A 276 18.92 -4.48 -18.88
N ALA A 277 18.13 -4.52 -17.80
CA ALA A 277 17.24 -3.44 -17.41
C ALA A 277 17.31 -3.15 -15.90
N LEU A 278 17.20 -1.87 -15.56
CA LEU A 278 17.16 -1.34 -14.20
C LEU A 278 16.13 -0.22 -14.09
N ILE A 279 15.58 -0.07 -12.89
CA ILE A 279 14.63 0.98 -12.54
C ILE A 279 15.31 1.96 -11.55
N TRP A 280 15.21 3.25 -11.84
CA TRP A 280 15.78 4.35 -11.04
C TRP A 280 14.72 5.42 -10.74
N GLY A 281 13.92 5.19 -9.70
CA GLY A 281 12.66 5.91 -9.52
C GLY A 281 11.77 5.69 -10.75
N GLU A 282 11.32 6.77 -11.39
CA GLU A 282 10.49 6.70 -12.60
C GLU A 282 11.25 6.43 -13.91
N LEU A 283 12.58 6.31 -13.87
CA LEU A 283 13.39 6.02 -15.06
C LEU A 283 13.68 4.53 -15.20
N ARG A 284 13.14 3.93 -16.26
CA ARG A 284 13.57 2.63 -16.80
C ARG A 284 14.79 2.82 -17.68
N ILE A 285 15.85 2.06 -17.44
CA ILE A 285 17.11 2.10 -18.19
C ILE A 285 17.38 0.71 -18.76
N LYS A 286 17.52 0.59 -20.08
CA LYS A 286 17.84 -0.66 -20.79
C LYS A 286 19.20 -0.54 -21.50
N LEU A 287 20.04 -1.57 -21.34
CA LEU A 287 21.33 -1.74 -21.99
C LEU A 287 21.24 -2.86 -23.02
N SER A 288 21.62 -2.57 -24.26
CA SER A 288 21.61 -3.52 -25.37
C SER A 288 22.75 -3.23 -26.35
N ASN A 289 22.85 -4.00 -27.44
CA ASN A 289 23.78 -3.73 -28.53
C ASN A 289 23.02 -3.45 -29.83
N GLN A 290 23.54 -2.53 -30.63
CA GLN A 290 23.10 -2.33 -32.01
C GLN A 290 23.74 -3.39 -32.95
N PRO A 291 23.19 -3.62 -34.15
CA PRO A 291 23.70 -4.62 -35.10
C PRO A 291 25.15 -4.40 -35.56
N ASN A 292 25.67 -3.18 -35.46
CA ASN A 292 27.05 -2.80 -35.74
C ASN A 292 28.01 -3.04 -34.54
N GLY A 293 27.52 -3.58 -33.42
CA GLY A 293 28.31 -3.88 -32.22
C GLY A 293 28.52 -2.70 -31.26
N THR A 294 27.92 -1.52 -31.49
CA THR A 294 27.96 -0.43 -30.49
C THR A 294 26.94 -0.66 -29.38
N GLY A 295 27.33 -0.34 -28.14
CA GLY A 295 26.43 -0.42 -26.99
C GLY A 295 25.36 0.67 -27.07
N MET A 296 24.17 0.37 -26.58
CA MET A 296 23.02 1.25 -26.59
C MET A 296 22.46 1.39 -25.18
N ILE A 297 22.24 2.63 -24.75
CA ILE A 297 21.50 2.96 -23.54
C ILE A 297 20.19 3.61 -23.94
N SER A 298 19.08 2.95 -23.65
CA SER A 298 17.73 3.51 -23.76
C SER A 298 17.24 3.88 -22.36
N LEU A 299 16.81 5.13 -22.19
CA LEU A 299 16.14 5.60 -20.96
C LEU A 299 14.70 6.00 -21.29
N THR A 300 13.76 5.56 -20.45
CA THR A 300 12.33 5.77 -20.63
C THR A 300 11.64 6.09 -19.31
N ALA A 301 10.56 6.89 -19.35
CA ALA A 301 9.69 7.14 -18.19
C ALA A 301 8.24 7.38 -18.64
N PRO A 302 7.23 6.88 -17.90
CA PRO A 302 5.83 7.27 -18.10
C PRO A 302 5.64 8.78 -17.91
N ALA A 303 4.89 9.41 -18.82
CA ALA A 303 4.73 10.87 -18.85
C ALA A 303 3.80 11.42 -17.75
N ASP A 304 2.96 10.56 -17.17
CA ASP A 304 2.16 10.78 -15.96
C ASP A 304 3.03 10.79 -14.68
N ARG A 305 4.17 10.10 -14.68
CA ARG A 305 5.05 9.96 -13.50
C ARG A 305 6.26 10.90 -13.51
N LEU A 306 6.72 11.34 -14.68
CA LEU A 306 7.89 12.22 -14.78
C LEU A 306 7.71 13.30 -15.85
N THR A 307 7.83 14.57 -15.47
CA THR A 307 7.69 15.68 -16.43
C THR A 307 8.78 15.67 -17.50
N ALA A 308 8.47 16.12 -18.72
CA ALA A 308 9.43 16.16 -19.83
C ALA A 308 10.73 16.92 -19.50
N SER A 309 10.62 18.06 -18.81
CA SER A 309 11.77 18.87 -18.36
C SER A 309 12.65 18.13 -17.37
N GLU A 310 12.05 17.37 -16.45
CA GLU A 310 12.80 16.57 -15.48
C GLU A 310 13.41 15.32 -16.13
N PHE A 311 12.66 14.61 -16.97
CA PHE A 311 13.17 13.50 -17.76
C PHE A 311 14.42 13.93 -18.56
N HIS A 312 14.34 15.05 -19.27
CA HIS A 312 15.45 15.60 -20.04
C HIS A 312 16.66 15.91 -19.16
N ARG A 313 16.45 16.61 -18.03
CA ARG A 313 17.50 16.95 -17.05
C ARG A 313 18.20 15.70 -16.50
N ARG A 314 17.42 14.72 -16.01
CA ARG A 314 17.93 13.49 -15.39
C ARG A 314 18.67 12.61 -16.40
N THR A 315 18.11 12.39 -17.59
CA THR A 315 18.73 11.56 -18.62
C THR A 315 20.01 12.18 -19.19
N GLN A 316 20.05 13.50 -19.43
CA GLN A 316 21.28 14.18 -19.84
C GLN A 316 22.38 14.12 -18.77
N ALA A 317 22.04 14.19 -17.48
CA ALA A 317 23.02 14.05 -16.40
C ALA A 317 23.67 12.66 -16.46
N VAL A 318 22.86 11.59 -16.49
CA VAL A 318 23.33 10.20 -16.56
C VAL A 318 24.18 9.97 -17.82
N LEU A 319 23.68 10.30 -19.01
CA LEU A 319 24.38 10.04 -20.28
C LEU A 319 25.73 10.77 -20.39
N ARG A 320 25.83 12.03 -19.90
CA ARG A 320 27.10 12.76 -19.87
C ARG A 320 28.11 12.12 -18.91
N THR A 321 27.67 11.68 -17.72
CA THR A 321 28.55 11.01 -16.77
C THR A 321 29.01 9.64 -17.28
N VAL A 322 28.15 8.87 -17.96
CA VAL A 322 28.56 7.62 -18.63
C VAL A 322 29.65 7.89 -19.68
N GLN A 323 29.45 8.87 -20.57
CA GLN A 323 30.44 9.21 -21.59
C GLN A 323 31.81 9.53 -20.98
N GLN A 324 31.84 10.38 -19.94
CA GLN A 324 33.07 10.74 -19.22
C GLN A 324 33.77 9.53 -18.58
N LEU A 325 33.01 8.61 -17.98
CA LEU A 325 33.55 7.40 -17.36
C LEU A 325 34.18 6.46 -18.39
N LEU A 326 33.54 6.28 -19.54
CA LEU A 326 34.05 5.45 -20.64
C LEU A 326 35.31 6.06 -21.26
N GLU A 327 35.33 7.37 -21.50
CA GLU A 327 36.50 8.10 -22.00
C GLU A 327 37.71 7.99 -21.04
N GLN A 328 37.48 8.17 -19.74
CA GLN A 328 38.52 7.98 -18.71
C GLN A 328 39.07 6.55 -18.73
N ARG A 329 38.21 5.53 -18.79
CA ARG A 329 38.63 4.11 -18.82
C ARG A 329 39.37 3.75 -20.11
N LEU A 330 39.03 4.37 -21.25
CA LEU A 330 39.75 4.22 -22.52
C LEU A 330 41.11 4.94 -22.51
N ALA A 331 41.19 6.14 -21.92
CA ALA A 331 42.45 6.88 -21.78
C ALA A 331 43.48 6.10 -20.93
N LEU A 332 43.03 5.48 -19.83
CA LEU A 332 43.85 4.64 -18.95
C LEU A 332 44.34 3.33 -19.61
N ARG A 333 43.71 2.89 -20.70
CA ARG A 333 44.07 1.65 -21.43
C ARG A 333 45.04 1.85 -22.59
N ARG A 334 45.39 3.10 -22.95
CA ARG A 334 46.40 3.36 -23.99
C ARG A 334 47.80 3.16 -23.39
N PRO A 335 48.67 2.30 -23.97
CA PRO A 335 50.06 2.24 -23.57
C PRO A 335 50.73 3.61 -23.81
N ARG A 336 51.67 3.98 -22.92
CA ARG A 336 52.47 5.20 -23.03
C ARG A 336 53.52 5.10 -24.13
#